data_AF-A0A543EKD6-F1
#
_entry.id   AF-A0A543EKD6-F1
#
_cell.length_a   1.000
_cell.length_b   1.000
_cell.length_c   1.000
_cell.angle_alpha   90.00
_cell.angle_beta   90.00
_cell.angle_gamma   90.00
#
_symmetry.space_group_name_H-M   'P 1'
#
loop_
_entity.id
_entity.type
_entity.pdbx_description
1 polymer ?
#
loop_
_entity_poly.entity_id
_entity_poly.type
_entity_poly.pdbx_seq_one_letter_code
_entity_poly.pdbx_strand_id
1 'polypeptide(L)'
;MRIFYFVIFIVFLSCSPSVEKKCFARSQDQVFENYKEQKPYTVKQILKEKADYLEIGNRKKYRSFKQDSTESYTHAGSEVYVKMEKRLDHEFKVFREKFSDQFMLYSLQKVDNIMYGLGRNRVGFWLLAIENEKPKAYFLGLSFSHYYINEIQELPIIKNGFLQFEGSLVKIVKMAGLPGYDDYSALEDGKLFKINLKALMKDSDKDGYNDIFETSFGLNPDNNDTDGDGINDFDDMNPLFKSEKNKFTQLYELLQPNNGMINMKKLHFTFQIYKTDCDYFHQINPDFRVLFTSEDYDKQTNYVKVTDVTDRSISKIQTHDKDRNVFYIYVSGSGFTNDYGAEYIKGKWMLKDLGGTVS
;
A
#
# COMPACT_ATOMS: atom_id res chain seq x y z
N MET A 1 34.04 -29.84 49.07
CA MET A 1 33.26 -28.61 48.85
C MET A 1 32.84 -28.57 47.38
N ARG A 2 31.55 -28.69 47.07
CA ARG A 2 31.02 -28.52 45.71
C ARG A 2 30.39 -27.14 45.61
N ILE A 3 30.92 -26.30 44.72
CA ILE A 3 30.40 -24.96 44.43
C ILE A 3 29.37 -25.13 43.32
N PHE A 4 28.11 -24.79 43.59
CA PHE A 4 27.06 -24.65 42.58
C PHE A 4 27.13 -23.23 42.01
N TYR A 5 27.41 -23.10 40.71
CA TYR A 5 27.25 -21.85 39.99
C TYR A 5 25.78 -21.69 39.60
N PHE A 6 25.10 -20.73 40.21
CA PHE A 6 23.78 -20.28 39.80
C PHE A 6 23.95 -19.36 38.59
N VAL A 7 23.60 -19.83 37.39
CA VAL A 7 23.51 -18.98 36.20
C VAL A 7 22.17 -18.25 36.28
N ILE A 8 22.22 -16.95 36.55
CA ILE A 8 21.06 -16.06 36.50
C ILE A 8 20.73 -15.83 35.01
N PHE A 9 19.62 -16.40 34.55
CA PHE A 9 19.01 -16.04 33.27
C PHE A 9 18.45 -14.63 33.40
N ILE A 10 19.16 -13.64 32.85
CA ILE A 10 18.63 -12.30 32.65
C ILE A 10 17.71 -12.38 31.43
N VAL A 11 16.41 -12.53 31.70
CA VAL A 11 15.36 -12.35 30.69
C VAL A 11 15.32 -10.86 30.37
N PHE A 12 15.81 -10.49 29.18
CA PHE A 12 15.56 -9.16 28.62
C PHE A 12 14.06 -9.06 28.31
N LEU A 13 13.27 -8.61 29.28
CA LEU A 13 11.93 -8.09 29.03
C LEU A 13 12.09 -6.84 28.17
N SER A 14 11.97 -7.01 26.85
CA SER A 14 11.70 -5.91 25.93
C SER A 14 10.34 -5.33 26.33
N CYS A 15 10.34 -4.26 27.13
CA CYS A 15 9.11 -3.54 27.44
C CYS A 15 8.62 -2.84 26.17
N SER A 16 7.69 -3.49 25.47
CA SER A 16 6.88 -2.79 24.47
C SER A 16 6.22 -1.57 25.14
N PRO A 17 6.18 -0.40 24.47
CA PRO A 17 5.48 0.76 24.99
C PRO A 17 4.05 0.40 25.42
N SER A 18 3.56 0.98 26.53
CA SER A 18 2.17 0.77 26.94
C SER A 18 1.22 1.31 25.87
N VAL A 19 0.00 0.76 25.82
CA VAL A 19 -1.09 1.23 24.96
C VAL A 19 -1.29 2.74 25.12
N GLU A 20 -1.10 3.27 26.34
CA GLU A 20 -1.21 4.71 26.59
C GLU A 20 -0.20 5.53 25.77
N LYS A 21 1.05 5.08 25.70
CA LYS A 21 2.11 5.77 24.95
C LYS A 21 1.94 5.61 23.44
N LYS A 22 1.36 4.51 22.98
CA LYS A 22 1.12 4.24 21.56
C LYS A 22 -0.08 5.01 21.02
N CYS A 23 -1.14 5.13 21.82
CA CYS A 23 -2.42 5.67 21.36
C CYS A 23 -2.73 7.08 21.81
N PHE A 24 -2.09 7.59 22.87
CA PHE A 24 -2.38 8.92 23.38
C PHE A 24 -1.18 9.87 23.31
N ALA A 25 -1.52 11.14 23.16
CA ALA A 25 -0.61 12.26 23.19
C ALA A 25 -1.15 13.34 24.14
N ARG A 26 -0.28 14.20 24.67
CA ARG A 26 -0.71 15.38 25.44
C ARG A 26 -1.15 16.49 24.50
N SER A 27 -1.92 17.45 25.02
CA SER A 27 -2.47 18.60 24.27
C SER A 27 -1.42 19.40 23.48
N GLN A 28 -0.17 19.42 23.94
CA GLN A 28 0.94 20.15 23.32
C GLN A 28 1.86 19.28 22.45
N ASP A 29 1.64 17.97 22.45
CA ASP A 29 2.50 17.05 21.70
C ASP A 29 2.19 17.17 20.21
N GLN A 30 3.24 17.17 19.38
CA GLN A 30 3.08 17.09 17.93
C GLN A 30 2.54 15.70 17.55
N VAL A 31 1.40 15.66 16.87
CA VAL A 31 0.68 14.40 16.58
C VAL A 31 0.88 13.85 15.17
N PHE A 32 1.32 14.69 14.24
CA PHE A 32 1.78 14.28 12.92
C PHE A 32 3.27 14.54 12.82
N GLU A 33 4.04 13.55 12.39
CA GLU A 33 5.45 13.77 12.09
C GLU A 33 5.58 14.78 10.96
N ASN A 34 6.52 15.72 11.11
CA ASN A 34 6.89 16.58 9.98
C ASN A 34 7.42 15.69 8.86
N TYR A 35 6.92 15.91 7.64
CA TYR A 35 7.44 15.22 6.46
C TYR A 35 8.95 15.41 6.36
N LYS A 36 9.67 14.29 6.26
CA LYS A 36 11.12 14.28 6.02
C LYS A 36 11.35 13.70 4.64
N GLU A 37 11.84 14.54 3.74
CA GLU A 37 12.21 14.09 2.40
C GLU A 37 13.34 13.04 2.50
N GLN A 38 13.06 11.83 2.04
CA GLN A 38 14.05 10.78 2.00
C GLN A 38 14.98 10.97 0.81
N LYS A 39 16.28 10.75 1.03
CA LYS A 39 17.25 10.77 -0.06
C LYS A 39 16.97 9.61 -1.03
N PRO A 40 16.75 9.87 -2.33
CA PRO A 40 16.51 8.81 -3.28
C PRO A 40 17.69 7.84 -3.40
N TYR A 41 17.37 6.58 -3.67
CA TYR A 41 18.38 5.55 -3.83
C TYR A 41 19.19 5.76 -5.11
N THR A 42 20.47 5.39 -5.05
CA THR A 42 21.28 5.24 -6.26
C THR A 42 20.96 3.93 -6.98
N VAL A 43 21.28 3.83 -8.26
CA VAL A 43 21.18 2.57 -9.03
C VAL A 43 21.86 1.41 -8.30
N LYS A 44 23.06 1.65 -7.74
CA LYS A 44 23.80 0.62 -7.01
C LYS A 44 23.04 0.11 -5.78
N GLN A 45 22.34 0.98 -5.06
CA GLN A 45 21.51 0.59 -3.92
C GLN A 45 20.28 -0.19 -4.38
N ILE A 46 19.57 0.30 -5.41
CA ILE A 46 18.42 -0.41 -5.98
C ILE A 46 18.81 -1.82 -6.42
N LEU A 47 19.93 -1.98 -7.14
CA LEU A 47 20.40 -3.29 -7.61
C LEU A 47 20.87 -4.21 -6.47
N LYS A 48 21.36 -3.64 -5.35
CA LYS A 48 21.79 -4.41 -4.17
C LYS A 48 20.58 -4.91 -3.36
N GLU A 49 19.53 -4.10 -3.29
CA GLU A 49 18.37 -4.33 -2.41
C GLU A 49 17.12 -4.80 -3.17
N LYS A 50 17.23 -5.03 -4.48
CA LYS A 50 16.16 -5.60 -5.29
C LYS A 50 15.73 -6.96 -4.73
N ALA A 51 14.48 -7.34 -5.01
CA ALA A 51 14.00 -8.67 -4.71
C ALA A 51 14.81 -9.75 -5.44
N ASP A 52 14.99 -10.89 -4.78
CA ASP A 52 15.75 -12.03 -5.31
C ASP A 52 15.09 -12.65 -6.55
N TYR A 53 13.76 -12.61 -6.62
CA TYR A 53 12.96 -13.11 -7.75
C TYR A 53 12.98 -12.18 -8.98
N LEU A 54 13.55 -10.98 -8.87
CA LEU A 54 13.60 -10.00 -9.95
C LEU A 54 14.94 -10.06 -10.69
N GLU A 55 14.90 -10.39 -11.98
CA GLU A 55 16.04 -10.23 -12.88
C GLU A 55 15.98 -8.87 -13.58
N ILE A 56 17.12 -8.21 -13.74
CA ILE A 56 17.23 -6.91 -14.41
C ILE A 56 18.33 -7.01 -15.48
N GLY A 57 17.93 -6.90 -16.75
CA GLY A 57 18.83 -6.83 -17.90
C GLY A 57 18.85 -5.46 -18.55
N ASN A 58 19.88 -5.19 -19.35
CA ASN A 58 20.00 -3.98 -20.16
C ASN A 58 19.62 -4.25 -21.62
N ARG A 59 18.96 -3.26 -22.24
CA ARG A 59 18.60 -3.25 -23.66
C ARG A 59 19.46 -2.24 -24.42
N LYS A 60 19.88 -2.58 -25.64
CA LYS A 60 20.60 -1.63 -26.53
C LYS A 60 19.64 -0.68 -27.25
N LYS A 61 18.51 -1.20 -27.72
CA LYS A 61 17.40 -0.42 -28.29
C LYS A 61 16.27 -0.46 -27.27
N TYR A 62 15.80 0.70 -26.85
CA TYR A 62 14.76 0.81 -25.83
C TYR A 62 13.98 2.12 -25.99
N ARG A 63 12.78 2.13 -25.43
CA ARG A 63 11.98 3.32 -25.19
C ARG A 63 12.36 3.90 -23.82
N SER A 64 12.79 5.15 -23.78
CA SER A 64 13.19 5.82 -22.53
C SER A 64 11.99 6.21 -21.69
N PHE A 65 12.19 6.38 -20.38
CA PHE A 65 11.19 6.91 -19.47
C PHE A 65 10.58 8.22 -19.99
N LYS A 66 11.42 9.16 -20.44
CA LYS A 66 10.95 10.46 -20.94
C LYS A 66 10.06 10.30 -22.18
N GLN A 67 10.45 9.42 -23.09
CA GLN A 67 9.65 9.17 -24.29
C GLN A 67 8.32 8.52 -23.91
N ASP A 68 8.35 7.50 -23.04
CA ASP A 68 7.17 6.77 -22.60
C ASP A 68 6.19 7.66 -21.86
N SER A 69 6.66 8.36 -20.82
CA SER A 69 5.84 9.22 -19.98
C SER A 69 5.22 10.40 -20.74
N THR A 70 5.92 10.98 -21.71
CA THR A 70 5.41 12.11 -22.51
C THR A 70 4.31 11.66 -23.47
N GLU A 71 4.50 10.53 -24.15
CA GLU A 71 3.51 10.01 -25.10
C GLU A 71 2.31 9.35 -24.40
N SER A 72 2.48 8.91 -23.15
CA SER A 72 1.40 8.46 -22.27
C SER A 72 0.63 9.61 -21.62
N TYR A 73 1.16 10.83 -21.60
CA TYR A 73 0.52 11.94 -20.90
C TYR A 73 -0.77 12.38 -21.59
N THR A 74 -1.90 12.02 -21.00
CA THR A 74 -3.23 12.37 -21.52
C THR A 74 -3.80 13.57 -20.80
N HIS A 75 -4.09 14.65 -21.54
CA HIS A 75 -5.02 15.68 -21.09
C HIS A 75 -6.39 15.40 -21.74
N ALA A 76 -7.48 15.59 -20.99
CA ALA A 76 -8.83 15.35 -21.48
C ALA A 76 -9.06 16.07 -22.83
N GLY A 77 -9.47 15.30 -23.85
CA GLY A 77 -9.69 15.80 -25.21
C GLY A 77 -8.48 15.75 -26.15
N SER A 78 -7.30 15.30 -25.72
CA SER A 78 -6.18 15.04 -26.65
C SER A 78 -6.41 13.77 -27.48
N GLU A 79 -5.78 13.66 -28.66
CA GLU A 79 -5.85 12.44 -29.47
C GLU A 79 -5.33 11.20 -28.72
N VAL A 80 -4.35 11.39 -27.84
CA VAL A 80 -3.80 10.35 -26.97
C VAL A 80 -4.85 9.93 -25.93
N TYR A 81 -5.57 10.88 -25.32
CA TYR A 81 -6.66 10.61 -24.39
C TYR A 81 -7.79 9.81 -25.04
N VAL A 82 -8.22 10.19 -26.25
CA VAL A 82 -9.26 9.47 -27.01
C VAL A 82 -8.80 8.04 -27.35
N LYS A 83 -7.53 7.84 -27.68
CA LYS A 83 -6.96 6.49 -27.88
C LYS A 83 -6.93 5.69 -26.58
N MET A 84 -6.57 6.32 -25.46
CA MET A 84 -6.59 5.68 -24.13
C MET A 84 -8.01 5.25 -23.75
N GLU A 85 -9.02 6.13 -23.86
CA GLU A 85 -10.42 5.79 -23.59
C GLU A 85 -10.90 4.63 -24.46
N LYS A 86 -10.57 4.63 -25.76
CA LYS A 86 -10.91 3.50 -26.64
C LYS A 86 -10.27 2.19 -26.19
N ARG A 87 -9.00 2.22 -25.73
CA ARG A 87 -8.35 1.03 -25.16
C ARG A 87 -9.03 0.60 -23.87
N LEU A 88 -9.42 1.53 -23.00
CA LEU A 88 -10.14 1.25 -21.75
C LEU A 88 -11.52 0.61 -22.00
N ASP A 89 -12.27 1.12 -22.97
CA ASP A 89 -13.64 0.67 -23.24
C ASP A 89 -13.71 -0.58 -24.14
N HIS A 90 -12.63 -0.92 -24.83
CA HIS A 90 -12.58 -2.09 -25.71
C HIS A 90 -11.55 -3.12 -25.29
N GLU A 91 -10.26 -2.77 -25.24
CA GLU A 91 -9.18 -3.71 -24.96
C GLU A 91 -9.19 -4.18 -23.50
N PHE A 92 -9.36 -3.25 -22.57
CA PHE A 92 -9.30 -3.53 -21.13
C PHE A 92 -10.65 -3.86 -20.49
N LYS A 93 -11.75 -3.77 -21.25
CA LYS A 93 -13.12 -3.91 -20.73
C LYS A 93 -13.32 -5.16 -19.87
N VAL A 94 -12.85 -6.32 -20.35
CA VAL A 94 -13.01 -7.59 -19.61
C VAL A 94 -12.28 -7.55 -18.28
N PHE A 95 -11.08 -6.96 -18.22
CA PHE A 95 -10.36 -6.80 -16.96
C PHE A 95 -11.05 -5.79 -16.04
N ARG A 96 -11.49 -4.64 -16.56
CA ARG A 96 -12.21 -3.63 -15.78
C ARG A 96 -13.47 -4.21 -15.13
N GLU A 97 -14.25 -4.97 -15.88
CA GLU A 97 -15.45 -5.64 -15.36
C GLU A 97 -15.11 -6.72 -14.31
N LYS A 98 -14.12 -7.56 -14.59
CA LYS A 98 -13.74 -8.66 -13.67
C LYS A 98 -13.05 -8.20 -12.40
N PHE A 99 -12.35 -7.08 -12.43
CA PHE A 99 -11.64 -6.52 -11.29
C PHE A 99 -12.30 -5.26 -10.72
N SER A 100 -13.54 -4.94 -11.13
CA SER A 100 -14.29 -3.76 -10.64
C SER A 100 -13.50 -2.46 -10.74
N ASP A 101 -12.76 -2.28 -11.84
CA ASP A 101 -11.97 -1.07 -12.16
C ASP A 101 -10.88 -0.70 -11.13
N GLN A 102 -10.38 -1.69 -10.37
CA GLN A 102 -9.37 -1.47 -9.32
C GLN A 102 -7.94 -1.22 -9.83
N PHE A 103 -7.70 -1.36 -11.15
CA PHE A 103 -6.36 -1.30 -11.74
C PHE A 103 -6.32 -0.38 -12.96
N MET A 104 -5.27 0.43 -13.02
CA MET A 104 -4.82 1.08 -14.23
C MET A 104 -3.98 0.09 -15.05
N LEU A 105 -4.44 -0.28 -16.24
CA LEU A 105 -3.78 -1.25 -17.11
C LEU A 105 -2.97 -0.57 -18.21
N TYR A 106 -1.84 -1.20 -18.55
CA TYR A 106 -0.86 -0.69 -19.50
C TYR A 106 -0.78 -1.57 -20.76
N SER A 107 -0.66 -2.87 -20.54
CA SER A 107 -0.38 -3.86 -21.58
C SER A 107 -1.20 -5.12 -21.37
N LEU A 108 -1.55 -5.78 -22.47
CA LEU A 108 -2.25 -7.06 -22.48
C LEU A 108 -1.51 -8.05 -23.35
N GLN A 109 -1.62 -9.33 -23.00
CA GLN A 109 -1.23 -10.42 -23.87
C GLN A 109 -2.10 -11.64 -23.61
N LYS A 110 -2.62 -12.24 -24.69
CA LYS A 110 -3.24 -13.56 -24.61
C LYS A 110 -2.20 -14.64 -24.90
N VAL A 111 -2.12 -15.64 -24.03
CA VAL A 111 -1.30 -16.83 -24.20
C VAL A 111 -2.20 -18.03 -23.92
N ASP A 112 -2.39 -18.89 -24.92
CA ASP A 112 -3.32 -20.01 -24.88
C ASP A 112 -4.75 -19.57 -24.47
N ASN A 113 -5.28 -20.10 -23.38
CA ASN A 113 -6.59 -19.76 -22.80
C ASN A 113 -6.53 -18.65 -21.73
N ILE A 114 -5.36 -18.08 -21.46
CA ILE A 114 -5.14 -17.09 -20.41
C ILE A 114 -4.95 -15.71 -21.03
N MET A 115 -5.72 -14.74 -20.55
CA MET A 115 -5.46 -13.32 -20.81
C MET A 115 -4.66 -12.75 -19.66
N TYR A 116 -3.50 -12.14 -19.97
CA TYR A 116 -2.67 -11.44 -19.02
C TYR A 116 -2.78 -9.93 -19.23
N GLY A 117 -2.79 -9.18 -18.13
CA GLY A 117 -2.73 -7.73 -18.12
C GLY A 117 -1.67 -7.25 -17.13
N LEU A 118 -0.86 -6.29 -17.55
CA LEU A 118 0.11 -5.62 -16.66
C LEU A 118 -0.43 -4.24 -16.30
N GLY A 119 -0.44 -3.93 -15.01
CA GLY A 119 -1.01 -2.68 -14.52
C GLY A 119 -0.51 -2.28 -13.13
N ARG A 120 -1.17 -1.30 -12.54
CA ARG A 120 -0.95 -0.86 -11.16
C ARG A 120 -2.26 -0.46 -10.48
N ASN A 121 -2.22 -0.39 -9.16
CA ASN A 121 -3.15 0.40 -8.35
C ASN A 121 -2.33 1.38 -7.50
N ARG A 122 -2.90 1.91 -6.41
CA ARG A 122 -2.20 2.85 -5.52
C ARG A 122 -1.06 2.21 -4.70
N VAL A 123 -1.07 0.90 -4.52
CA VAL A 123 -0.12 0.21 -3.62
C VAL A 123 1.00 -0.51 -4.35
N GLY A 124 0.95 -0.63 -5.68
CA GLY A 124 2.06 -1.17 -6.47
C GLY A 124 1.64 -1.68 -7.85
N PHE A 125 2.55 -2.41 -8.49
CA PHE A 125 2.35 -3.03 -9.80
C PHE A 125 1.81 -4.45 -9.69
N TRP A 126 0.97 -4.84 -10.66
CA TRP A 126 0.23 -6.10 -10.66
C TRP A 126 0.26 -6.78 -12.02
N LEU A 127 0.38 -8.10 -12.00
CA LEU A 127 0.04 -8.97 -13.12
C LEU A 127 -1.37 -9.50 -12.88
N LEU A 128 -2.29 -9.15 -13.76
CA LEU A 128 -3.64 -9.68 -13.78
C LEU A 128 -3.69 -10.87 -14.74
N ALA A 129 -4.40 -11.92 -14.37
CA ALA A 129 -4.66 -13.07 -15.23
C ALA A 129 -6.15 -13.41 -15.19
N ILE A 130 -6.71 -13.72 -16.35
CA ILE A 130 -8.07 -14.26 -16.48
C ILE A 130 -7.95 -15.57 -17.25
N GLU A 131 -8.23 -16.66 -16.55
CA GLU A 131 -8.28 -18.01 -17.12
C GLU A 131 -9.68 -18.59 -16.89
N ASN A 132 -10.35 -19.01 -17.96
CA ASN A 132 -11.68 -19.63 -17.89
C ASN A 132 -12.67 -18.82 -17.02
N GLU A 133 -12.77 -17.51 -17.28
CA GLU A 133 -13.62 -16.55 -16.55
C GLU A 133 -13.24 -16.26 -15.09
N LYS A 134 -12.15 -16.85 -14.57
CA LYS A 134 -11.66 -16.65 -13.21
C LYS A 134 -10.53 -15.61 -13.18
N PRO A 135 -10.76 -14.42 -12.61
CA PRO A 135 -9.72 -13.41 -12.45
C PRO A 135 -8.81 -13.74 -11.26
N LYS A 136 -7.51 -13.49 -11.42
CA LYS A 136 -6.50 -13.48 -10.35
C LYS A 136 -5.55 -12.30 -10.54
N ALA A 137 -5.09 -11.70 -9.45
CA ALA A 137 -4.11 -10.62 -9.48
C ALA A 137 -2.89 -11.02 -8.65
N TYR A 138 -1.70 -10.74 -9.16
CA TYR A 138 -0.43 -11.08 -8.52
C TYR A 138 0.40 -9.82 -8.34
N PHE A 139 0.74 -9.51 -7.10
CA PHE A 139 1.55 -8.36 -6.76
C PHE A 139 3.01 -8.59 -7.15
N LEU A 140 3.64 -7.60 -7.79
CA LEU A 140 5.03 -7.71 -8.25
C LEU A 140 6.04 -7.36 -7.16
N GLY A 141 5.64 -6.65 -6.09
CA GLY A 141 6.55 -6.18 -5.05
C GLY A 141 7.60 -5.16 -5.53
N LEU A 142 7.28 -4.40 -6.59
CA LEU A 142 8.15 -3.37 -7.15
C LEU A 142 7.71 -1.98 -6.71
N SER A 143 8.62 -1.24 -6.07
CA SER A 143 8.38 0.11 -5.56
C SER A 143 8.29 1.15 -6.68
N PHE A 144 7.30 2.03 -6.60
CA PHE A 144 7.20 3.22 -7.47
C PHE A 144 8.44 4.11 -7.38
N SER A 145 9.10 4.15 -6.21
CA SER A 145 10.29 4.98 -5.99
C SER A 145 11.51 4.52 -6.78
N HIS A 146 11.52 3.27 -7.26
CA HIS A 146 12.68 2.64 -7.88
C HIS A 146 12.42 2.15 -9.30
N TYR A 147 11.19 1.76 -9.62
CA TYR A 147 10.85 1.09 -10.87
C TYR A 147 9.74 1.83 -11.60
N TYR A 148 9.99 2.07 -12.88
CA TYR A 148 8.99 2.50 -13.84
C TYR A 148 8.79 1.41 -14.88
N ILE A 149 7.54 1.01 -15.09
CA ILE A 149 7.15 0.10 -16.16
C ILE A 149 6.68 0.97 -17.32
N ASN A 150 7.26 0.78 -18.51
CA ASN A 150 6.79 1.49 -19.69
C ASN A 150 5.32 1.11 -19.95
N GLU A 151 4.46 2.08 -20.18
CA GLU A 151 3.06 1.81 -20.50
C GLU A 151 2.93 1.18 -21.89
N ILE A 152 3.86 1.50 -22.79
CA ILE A 152 3.98 0.89 -24.11
C ILE A 152 5.11 -0.15 -24.09
N GLN A 153 4.72 -1.42 -24.19
CA GLN A 153 5.63 -2.56 -24.27
C GLN A 153 5.85 -2.95 -25.73
N GLU A 154 7.10 -2.99 -26.19
CA GLU A 154 7.47 -3.48 -27.54
C GLU A 154 7.60 -5.01 -27.58
N LEU A 155 7.91 -5.62 -26.43
CA LEU A 155 8.01 -7.06 -26.27
C LEU A 155 6.73 -7.68 -25.69
N PRO A 156 6.46 -8.97 -25.97
CA PRO A 156 5.43 -9.70 -25.24
C PRO A 156 5.78 -9.73 -23.75
N ILE A 157 4.78 -9.43 -22.91
CA ILE A 157 4.92 -9.42 -21.45
C ILE A 157 5.04 -10.83 -20.85
N ILE A 158 4.53 -11.85 -21.54
CA ILE A 158 4.67 -13.26 -21.17
C ILE A 158 5.53 -13.97 -22.21
N LYS A 159 6.65 -14.54 -21.76
CA LYS A 159 7.56 -15.30 -22.62
C LYS A 159 8.30 -16.38 -21.85
N ASN A 160 8.24 -17.62 -22.34
CA ASN A 160 9.02 -18.77 -21.84
C ASN A 160 8.88 -19.01 -20.32
N GLY A 161 7.68 -18.82 -19.76
CA GLY A 161 7.44 -19.00 -18.31
C GLY A 161 7.82 -17.81 -17.44
N PHE A 162 8.14 -16.65 -18.04
CA PHE A 162 8.45 -15.41 -17.33
C PHE A 162 7.43 -14.34 -17.68
N LEU A 163 7.08 -13.55 -16.67
CA LEU A 163 6.67 -12.16 -16.86
C LEU A 163 7.94 -11.38 -17.21
N GLN A 164 7.90 -10.60 -18.28
CA GLN A 164 8.95 -9.68 -18.66
C GLN A 164 8.35 -8.34 -19.06
N PHE A 165 9.04 -7.24 -18.77
CA PHE A 165 8.59 -5.92 -19.19
C PHE A 165 9.75 -4.94 -19.29
N GLU A 166 9.59 -4.00 -20.20
CA GLU A 166 10.50 -2.89 -20.45
C GLU A 166 10.21 -1.74 -19.49
N GLY A 167 11.25 -1.02 -19.11
CA GLY A 167 11.10 0.11 -18.22
C GLY A 167 12.43 0.75 -17.83
N SER A 168 12.40 1.49 -16.73
CA SER A 168 13.53 2.26 -16.23
C SER A 168 13.67 2.15 -14.73
N LEU A 169 14.90 2.30 -14.25
CA LEU A 169 15.13 2.63 -12.85
C LEU A 169 14.90 4.12 -12.68
N VAL A 170 14.10 4.51 -11.69
CA VAL A 170 13.70 5.91 -11.46
C VAL A 170 14.01 6.37 -10.04
N LYS A 171 13.88 7.67 -9.83
CA LYS A 171 13.77 8.31 -8.52
C LYS A 171 12.57 9.24 -8.50
N ILE A 172 12.00 9.44 -7.32
CA ILE A 172 10.98 10.47 -7.09
C ILE A 172 11.64 11.86 -7.15
N VAL A 173 10.95 12.79 -7.79
CA VAL A 173 11.25 14.23 -7.84
C VAL A 173 10.04 14.95 -7.26
N LYS A 174 10.22 15.57 -6.09
CA LYS A 174 9.17 16.36 -5.44
C LYS A 174 9.05 17.71 -6.16
N MET A 175 7.83 18.08 -6.56
CA MET A 175 7.58 19.38 -7.17
C MET A 175 7.39 20.44 -6.08
N ALA A 176 8.24 21.46 -6.09
CA ALA A 176 8.14 22.58 -5.14
C ALA A 176 6.78 23.29 -5.29
N GLY A 177 6.03 23.40 -4.19
CA GLY A 177 4.72 24.06 -4.16
C GLY A 177 3.51 23.16 -4.47
N LEU A 178 3.71 21.87 -4.76
CA LEU A 178 2.64 20.88 -4.94
C LEU A 178 2.85 19.68 -3.99
N PRO A 179 2.63 19.86 -2.69
CA PRO A 179 2.72 18.76 -1.73
C PRO A 179 1.75 17.62 -2.12
N GLY A 180 2.27 16.41 -2.26
CA GLY A 180 1.51 15.21 -2.64
C GLY A 180 1.55 14.85 -4.14
N TYR A 181 2.21 15.65 -4.99
CA TYR A 181 2.47 15.29 -6.38
C TYR A 181 3.93 14.85 -6.56
N ASP A 182 4.10 13.54 -6.74
CA ASP A 182 5.39 12.92 -7.01
C ASP A 182 5.58 12.79 -8.52
N ASP A 183 6.56 13.51 -9.05
CA ASP A 183 7.07 13.27 -10.39
C ASP A 183 8.23 12.28 -10.33
N TYR A 184 8.63 11.74 -11.48
CA TYR A 184 9.70 10.76 -11.59
C TYR A 184 10.77 11.25 -12.55
N SER A 185 12.01 10.84 -12.29
CA SER A 185 13.09 10.98 -13.27
C SER A 185 13.86 9.67 -13.39
N ALA A 186 14.25 9.34 -14.62
CA ALA A 186 15.09 8.18 -14.87
C ALA A 186 16.47 8.35 -14.23
N LEU A 187 16.87 7.32 -13.49
CA LEU A 187 18.26 7.08 -13.11
C LEU A 187 18.98 6.33 -14.23
N GLU A 188 18.34 5.27 -14.75
CA GLU A 188 18.83 4.49 -15.89
C GLU A 188 17.66 3.92 -16.69
N ASP A 189 17.62 4.26 -17.99
CA ASP A 189 16.65 3.72 -18.94
C ASP A 189 17.05 2.34 -19.50
N GLY A 190 16.13 1.76 -20.25
CA GLY A 190 16.42 0.61 -21.11
C GLY A 190 16.60 -0.68 -20.33
N LYS A 191 15.81 -0.86 -19.28
CA LYS A 191 15.79 -2.10 -18.51
C LYS A 191 14.80 -3.09 -19.10
N LEU A 192 15.16 -4.36 -19.01
CA LEU A 192 14.25 -5.49 -19.17
C LEU A 192 14.17 -6.21 -17.84
N PHE A 193 13.03 -6.08 -17.18
CA PHE A 193 12.74 -6.79 -15.94
C PHE A 193 12.18 -8.16 -16.28
N LYS A 194 12.53 -9.18 -15.49
CA LYS A 194 11.90 -10.50 -15.59
C LYS A 194 11.60 -11.07 -14.22
N ILE A 195 10.46 -11.73 -14.10
CA ILE A 195 10.04 -12.47 -12.92
C ILE A 195 9.51 -13.83 -13.40
N ASN A 196 9.99 -14.92 -12.79
CA ASN A 196 9.49 -16.25 -13.09
C ASN A 196 8.01 -16.35 -12.68
N LEU A 197 7.13 -16.79 -13.59
CA LEU A 197 5.68 -16.82 -13.33
C LEU A 197 5.31 -17.74 -12.18
N LYS A 198 5.99 -18.89 -12.03
CA LYS A 198 5.72 -19.82 -10.93
C LYS A 198 6.04 -19.20 -9.57
N ALA A 199 7.11 -18.41 -9.48
CA ALA A 199 7.46 -17.70 -8.26
C ALA A 199 6.50 -16.52 -8.00
N LEU A 200 6.14 -15.77 -9.03
CA LEU A 200 5.20 -14.64 -8.93
C LEU A 200 3.80 -15.06 -8.48
N MET A 201 3.32 -16.20 -9.01
CA MET A 201 1.97 -16.72 -8.77
C MET A 201 1.90 -17.67 -7.57
N LYS A 202 2.97 -17.76 -6.77
CA LYS A 202 2.96 -18.57 -5.55
C LYS A 202 2.06 -17.90 -4.52
N ASP A 203 1.15 -18.69 -4.00
CA ASP A 203 0.11 -18.38 -3.01
C ASP A 203 0.05 -19.66 -2.16
N SER A 204 0.74 -19.65 -1.03
CA SER A 204 1.13 -20.87 -0.32
C SER A 204 -0.01 -21.44 0.52
N ASP A 205 -0.83 -20.57 1.11
CA ASP A 205 -2.01 -20.94 1.88
C ASP A 205 -3.31 -20.95 1.06
N LYS A 206 -3.30 -20.39 -0.16
CA LYS A 206 -4.39 -20.38 -1.14
C LYS A 206 -5.56 -19.49 -0.72
N ASP A 207 -5.29 -18.39 -0.03
CA ASP A 207 -6.29 -17.41 0.36
C ASP A 207 -6.75 -16.53 -0.84
N GLY A 208 -5.86 -16.28 -1.81
CA GLY A 208 -6.10 -15.44 -2.98
C GLY A 208 -5.12 -14.28 -3.15
N TYR A 209 -4.33 -13.95 -2.13
CA TYR A 209 -3.14 -13.12 -2.24
C TYR A 209 -1.91 -13.97 -2.54
N ASN A 210 -0.94 -13.41 -3.25
CA ASN A 210 0.30 -14.13 -3.53
C ASN A 210 1.34 -13.82 -2.44
N ASP A 211 2.25 -14.75 -2.16
CA ASP A 211 3.24 -14.64 -1.07
C ASP A 211 4.00 -13.30 -1.06
N ILE A 212 4.23 -12.72 -2.25
CA ILE A 212 4.92 -11.44 -2.42
C ILE A 212 4.07 -10.29 -1.85
N PHE A 213 2.76 -10.28 -2.09
CA PHE A 213 1.85 -9.30 -1.50
C PHE A 213 1.88 -9.40 0.02
N GLU A 214 1.68 -10.61 0.53
CA GLU A 214 1.56 -10.85 1.97
C GLU A 214 2.82 -10.43 2.71
N THR A 215 3.99 -10.89 2.22
CA THR A 215 5.29 -10.50 2.78
C THR A 215 5.54 -8.99 2.66
N SER A 216 5.05 -8.33 1.61
CA SER A 216 5.20 -6.88 1.42
C SER A 216 4.39 -6.05 2.40
N PHE A 217 3.25 -6.57 2.87
CA PHE A 217 2.35 -5.85 3.76
C PHE A 217 2.21 -6.43 5.18
N GLY A 218 2.95 -7.50 5.48
CA GLY A 218 3.05 -8.08 6.82
C GLY A 218 2.04 -9.19 7.13
N LEU A 219 1.31 -9.69 6.14
CA LEU A 219 0.50 -10.90 6.26
C LEU A 219 1.39 -12.15 6.29
N ASN A 220 0.81 -13.29 6.66
CA ASN A 220 1.51 -14.56 6.78
C ASN A 220 1.24 -15.48 5.58
N PRO A 221 2.20 -15.67 4.66
CA PRO A 221 1.99 -16.44 3.43
C PRO A 221 1.65 -17.92 3.63
N ASP A 222 1.91 -18.46 4.81
CA ASP A 222 1.63 -19.86 5.14
C ASP A 222 0.36 -20.02 6.00
N ASN A 223 -0.42 -18.94 6.21
CA ASN A 223 -1.61 -18.95 7.06
C ASN A 223 -2.71 -18.00 6.55
N ASN A 224 -3.79 -18.60 6.08
CA ASN A 224 -4.88 -17.92 5.38
C ASN A 224 -5.81 -17.07 6.26
N ASP A 225 -5.43 -16.84 7.52
CA ASP A 225 -6.12 -16.10 8.58
C ASP A 225 -5.02 -15.58 9.52
N THR A 226 -4.33 -14.53 9.09
CA THR A 226 -3.07 -14.05 9.67
C THR A 226 -3.23 -13.69 11.15
N ASP A 227 -4.34 -13.08 11.53
CA ASP A 227 -4.60 -12.62 12.90
C ASP A 227 -5.33 -13.66 13.78
N GLY A 228 -5.85 -14.73 13.17
CA GLY A 228 -6.50 -15.86 13.84
C GLY A 228 -7.91 -15.53 14.34
N ASP A 229 -8.60 -14.58 13.71
CA ASP A 229 -9.97 -14.20 14.07
C ASP A 229 -11.05 -15.09 13.44
N GLY A 230 -10.67 -15.98 12.52
CA GLY A 230 -11.52 -16.93 11.83
C GLY A 230 -12.05 -16.44 10.49
N ILE A 231 -11.61 -15.28 10.00
CA ILE A 231 -11.92 -14.74 8.68
C ILE A 231 -10.70 -14.94 7.78
N ASN A 232 -10.92 -15.35 6.54
CA ASN A 232 -9.84 -15.51 5.59
C ASN A 232 -9.25 -14.14 5.21
N ASP A 233 -7.91 -14.01 5.14
CA ASP A 233 -7.21 -12.75 4.85
C ASP A 233 -7.74 -12.05 3.60
N PHE A 234 -8.03 -12.80 2.53
CA PHE A 234 -8.60 -12.29 1.29
C PHE A 234 -9.99 -11.65 1.48
N ASP A 235 -10.80 -12.14 2.42
CA ASP A 235 -12.15 -11.63 2.69
C ASP A 235 -12.22 -10.70 3.91
N ASP A 236 -11.21 -10.66 4.77
CA ASP A 236 -11.18 -9.83 5.97
C ASP A 236 -10.89 -8.35 5.68
N MET A 237 -11.68 -7.43 6.22
CA MET A 237 -11.40 -6.01 6.09
C MET A 237 -10.23 -5.55 6.96
N ASN A 238 -9.79 -6.33 7.96
CA ASN A 238 -8.66 -6.01 8.84
C ASN A 238 -7.72 -7.21 9.12
N PRO A 239 -7.10 -7.80 8.08
CA PRO A 239 -6.45 -9.10 8.15
C PRO A 239 -5.19 -9.16 9.04
N LEU A 240 -4.69 -8.02 9.52
CA LEU A 240 -3.49 -7.97 10.37
C LEU A 240 -3.84 -7.99 11.87
N PHE A 241 -5.08 -7.66 12.23
CA PHE A 241 -5.45 -7.43 13.62
C PHE A 241 -6.92 -7.71 13.90
N LYS A 242 -7.13 -8.62 14.84
CA LYS A 242 -8.45 -8.97 15.31
C LYS A 242 -9.24 -7.73 15.75
N SER A 243 -10.39 -7.55 15.14
CA SER A 243 -11.30 -6.45 15.44
C SER A 243 -11.88 -6.57 16.86
N GLU A 244 -11.89 -5.48 17.62
CA GLU A 244 -12.44 -5.43 18.98
C GLU A 244 -13.35 -4.22 19.18
N LYS A 245 -14.39 -4.38 20.01
CA LYS A 245 -15.33 -3.30 20.29
C LYS A 245 -15.05 -2.62 21.61
N ASN A 246 -14.43 -1.44 21.54
CA ASN A 246 -14.28 -0.54 22.68
C ASN A 246 -14.57 0.91 22.26
N LYS A 247 -14.54 1.85 23.21
CA LYS A 247 -14.86 3.24 22.87
C LYS A 247 -13.82 3.84 21.92
N PHE A 248 -12.53 3.54 22.03
CA PHE A 248 -11.53 4.16 21.19
C PHE A 248 -11.48 3.55 19.77
N THR A 249 -11.77 2.25 19.60
CA THR A 249 -11.97 1.67 18.26
C THR A 249 -13.12 2.36 17.55
N GLN A 250 -14.26 2.55 18.24
CA GLN A 250 -15.41 3.30 17.71
C GLN A 250 -15.08 4.76 17.34
N LEU A 251 -14.13 5.40 18.03
CA LEU A 251 -13.71 6.75 17.67
C LEU A 251 -12.99 6.75 16.31
N TYR A 252 -12.06 5.82 16.11
CA TYR A 252 -11.34 5.67 14.84
C TYR A 252 -12.28 5.27 13.69
N GLU A 253 -13.23 4.38 13.93
CA GLU A 253 -14.27 3.98 12.96
C GLU A 253 -15.08 5.18 12.47
N LEU A 254 -15.43 6.13 13.35
CA LEU A 254 -16.16 7.35 12.97
C LEU A 254 -15.35 8.32 12.10
N LEU A 255 -14.02 8.20 12.10
CA LEU A 255 -13.10 9.08 11.35
C LEU A 255 -12.66 8.47 10.01
N GLN A 256 -13.15 7.27 9.69
CA GLN A 256 -12.89 6.62 8.43
C GLN A 256 -13.52 7.38 7.24
N PRO A 257 -12.95 7.25 6.03
CA PRO A 257 -13.54 7.81 4.82
C PRO A 257 -14.97 7.33 4.60
N ASN A 258 -15.85 8.25 4.19
CA ASN A 258 -17.18 7.89 3.72
C ASN A 258 -17.09 7.41 2.27
N ASN A 259 -17.27 6.11 2.05
CA ASN A 259 -17.19 5.48 0.73
C ASN A 259 -18.51 5.56 -0.08
N GLY A 260 -19.52 6.26 0.43
CA GLY A 260 -20.80 6.45 -0.24
C GLY A 260 -21.53 5.12 -0.50
N MET A 261 -21.98 4.90 -1.74
CA MET A 261 -22.71 3.69 -2.15
C MET A 261 -21.79 2.58 -2.70
N ILE A 262 -20.47 2.76 -2.66
CA ILE A 262 -19.53 1.78 -3.20
C ILE A 262 -19.49 0.57 -2.27
N ASN A 263 -19.67 -0.64 -2.84
CA ASN A 263 -19.54 -1.87 -2.09
C ASN A 263 -18.07 -2.26 -1.94
N MET A 264 -17.42 -1.71 -0.91
CA MET A 264 -16.01 -1.94 -0.61
C MET A 264 -15.66 -3.41 -0.38
N LYS A 265 -16.64 -4.24 0.05
CA LYS A 265 -16.43 -5.68 0.24
C LYS A 265 -16.12 -6.45 -1.03
N LYS A 266 -16.41 -5.88 -2.21
CA LYS A 266 -16.07 -6.47 -3.52
C LYS A 266 -14.72 -6.00 -4.07
N LEU A 267 -14.05 -5.10 -3.35
CA LEU A 267 -12.81 -4.47 -3.80
C LEU A 267 -11.61 -5.10 -3.10
N HIS A 268 -11.36 -6.37 -3.38
CA HIS A 268 -10.29 -7.20 -2.79
C HIS A 268 -8.85 -6.67 -3.00
N PHE A 269 -8.65 -5.70 -3.89
CA PHE A 269 -7.34 -5.12 -4.22
C PHE A 269 -7.29 -3.60 -4.00
N THR A 270 -8.23 -3.06 -3.22
CA THR A 270 -8.27 -1.66 -2.82
C THR A 270 -8.03 -1.57 -1.32
N PHE A 271 -6.93 -0.95 -0.93
CA PHE A 271 -6.48 -0.89 0.46
C PHE A 271 -6.32 0.55 0.90
N GLN A 272 -6.68 0.83 2.15
CA GLN A 272 -6.21 2.00 2.87
C GLN A 272 -5.14 1.58 3.85
N ILE A 273 -3.95 2.15 3.73
CA ILE A 273 -2.83 1.79 4.60
C ILE A 273 -2.60 2.91 5.61
N TYR A 274 -2.55 2.55 6.89
CA TYR A 274 -2.27 3.49 7.99
C TYR A 274 -0.93 3.19 8.64
N LYS A 275 -0.12 4.24 8.84
CA LYS A 275 1.11 4.14 9.64
C LYS A 275 0.79 4.49 11.09
N THR A 276 0.68 3.48 11.96
CA THR A 276 0.39 3.67 13.38
C THR A 276 0.80 2.44 14.19
N ASP A 277 1.24 2.66 15.44
CA ASP A 277 1.46 1.60 16.43
C ASP A 277 0.32 1.55 17.47
N CYS A 278 -0.76 2.32 17.29
CA CYS A 278 -1.84 2.38 18.26
C CYS A 278 -2.73 1.13 18.23
N ASP A 279 -2.73 0.38 19.33
CA ASP A 279 -3.49 -0.87 19.46
C ASP A 279 -5.02 -0.66 19.29
N TYR A 280 -5.58 0.48 19.74
CA TYR A 280 -7.01 0.77 19.50
C TYR A 280 -7.34 1.05 18.04
N PHE A 281 -6.38 1.54 17.26
CA PHE A 281 -6.63 1.78 15.83
C PHE A 281 -6.44 0.48 15.04
N HIS A 282 -5.50 -0.37 15.45
CA HIS A 282 -5.35 -1.71 14.90
C HIS A 282 -6.60 -2.57 15.05
N GLN A 283 -7.37 -2.40 16.12
CA GLN A 283 -8.53 -3.24 16.44
C GLN A 283 -9.87 -2.69 15.89
N ILE A 284 -9.87 -1.76 14.95
CA ILE A 284 -11.11 -1.24 14.35
C ILE A 284 -11.84 -2.34 13.57
N ASN A 285 -13.15 -2.18 13.39
CA ASN A 285 -13.95 -2.94 12.45
C ASN A 285 -14.33 -2.05 11.24
N PRO A 286 -13.49 -2.00 10.18
CA PRO A 286 -13.64 -1.04 9.10
C PRO A 286 -14.63 -1.50 8.03
N ASP A 287 -15.26 -0.54 7.35
CA ASP A 287 -16.16 -0.81 6.22
C ASP A 287 -15.42 -1.00 4.87
N PHE A 288 -14.09 -0.92 4.88
CA PHE A 288 -13.20 -1.15 3.74
C PHE A 288 -11.91 -1.80 4.22
N ARG A 289 -11.16 -2.40 3.29
CA ARG A 289 -9.95 -3.13 3.61
C ARG A 289 -8.84 -2.19 4.06
N VAL A 290 -8.37 -2.39 5.29
CA VAL A 290 -7.26 -1.65 5.88
C VAL A 290 -6.03 -2.54 6.01
N LEU A 291 -4.87 -1.92 5.91
CA LEU A 291 -3.60 -2.52 6.33
C LEU A 291 -2.88 -1.52 7.22
N PHE A 292 -1.93 -2.01 8.01
CA PHE A 292 -1.15 -1.17 8.91
C PHE A 292 0.33 -1.38 8.72
N THR A 293 1.09 -0.33 8.94
CA THR A 293 2.55 -0.37 9.01
C THR A 293 3.03 0.35 10.26
N SER A 294 4.17 -0.07 10.81
CA SER A 294 4.65 0.45 12.07
C SER A 294 5.12 1.91 11.97
N GLU A 295 4.95 2.66 13.07
CA GLU A 295 5.59 3.96 13.22
C GLU A 295 7.12 3.84 13.25
N ASP A 296 7.62 2.71 13.78
CA ASP A 296 9.02 2.35 13.86
C ASP A 296 9.53 1.84 12.51
N TYR A 297 10.42 2.63 11.88
CA TYR A 297 11.02 2.31 10.59
C TYR A 297 11.65 0.92 10.57
N ASP A 298 12.29 0.47 11.65
CA ASP A 298 13.02 -0.79 11.62
C ASP A 298 12.08 -2.01 11.55
N LYS A 299 10.84 -1.86 12.04
CA LYS A 299 9.79 -2.89 12.00
C LYS A 299 9.00 -2.92 10.69
N GLN A 300 9.18 -1.92 9.83
CA GLN A 300 8.51 -1.89 8.53
C GLN A 300 9.07 -2.96 7.59
N THR A 301 8.21 -3.51 6.74
CA THR A 301 8.61 -4.42 5.66
C THR A 301 9.54 -3.70 4.68
N ASN A 302 10.35 -4.47 3.93
CA ASN A 302 11.25 -3.87 2.95
C ASN A 302 10.49 -3.07 1.87
N TYR A 303 9.26 -3.47 1.54
CA TYR A 303 8.43 -2.78 0.55
C TYR A 303 8.00 -1.40 1.04
N VAL A 304 7.33 -1.32 2.20
CA VAL A 304 6.78 -0.06 2.72
C VAL A 304 7.86 0.91 3.21
N LYS A 305 9.09 0.44 3.47
CA LYS A 305 10.26 1.30 3.74
C LYS A 305 10.65 2.19 2.57
N VAL A 306 10.43 1.72 1.35
CA VAL A 306 10.88 2.39 0.12
C VAL A 306 9.73 2.77 -0.82
N THR A 307 8.50 2.45 -0.45
CA THR A 307 7.28 2.83 -1.17
C THR A 307 6.36 3.58 -0.22
N ASP A 308 6.07 4.84 -0.53
CA ASP A 308 5.02 5.56 0.18
C ASP A 308 3.66 5.04 -0.27
N VAL A 309 3.00 4.30 0.62
CA VAL A 309 1.69 3.66 0.39
C VAL A 309 0.60 4.28 1.27
N THR A 310 0.92 5.35 2.00
CA THR A 310 0.01 6.01 2.94
C THR A 310 -0.44 7.36 2.39
N ASP A 311 -1.73 7.53 2.11
CA ASP A 311 -2.31 8.79 1.59
C ASP A 311 -3.27 9.48 2.58
N ARG A 312 -3.51 8.83 3.73
CA ARG A 312 -4.32 9.33 4.83
C ARG A 312 -3.72 8.87 6.16
N SER A 313 -3.74 9.74 7.15
CA SER A 313 -3.33 9.45 8.52
C SER A 313 -4.40 9.90 9.50
N ILE A 314 -4.55 9.15 10.59
CA ILE A 314 -5.34 9.56 11.76
C ILE A 314 -4.39 9.58 12.94
N SER A 315 -4.41 10.67 13.70
CA SER A 315 -3.47 10.89 14.77
C SER A 315 -3.67 9.97 15.98
N LYS A 316 -2.69 9.97 16.88
CA LYS A 316 -2.90 9.59 18.28
C LYS A 316 -3.98 10.50 18.90
N ILE A 317 -4.69 9.97 19.88
CA ILE A 317 -5.75 10.68 20.59
C ILE A 317 -5.09 11.65 21.58
N GLN A 318 -5.32 12.94 21.40
CA GLN A 318 -4.87 13.94 22.35
C GLN A 318 -5.84 14.06 23.53
N THR A 319 -5.30 14.00 24.74
CA THR A 319 -6.09 14.20 25.96
C THR A 319 -6.19 15.68 26.31
N HIS A 320 -7.33 16.12 26.83
CA HIS A 320 -7.47 17.45 27.41
C HIS A 320 -7.00 17.48 28.88
N ASP A 321 -6.20 18.49 29.24
CA ASP A 321 -5.52 18.54 30.55
C ASP A 321 -6.47 18.65 31.75
N LYS A 322 -7.68 19.19 31.54
CA LYS A 322 -8.65 19.49 32.61
C LYS A 322 -9.90 18.62 32.57
N ASP A 323 -10.23 18.05 31.42
CA ASP A 323 -11.47 17.31 31.21
C ASP A 323 -11.14 15.94 30.64
N ARG A 324 -11.39 14.89 31.42
CA ARG A 324 -11.04 13.50 31.07
C ARG A 324 -11.98 12.90 30.02
N ASN A 325 -13.07 13.59 29.68
CA ASN A 325 -14.03 13.12 28.68
C ASN A 325 -13.86 13.80 27.32
N VAL A 326 -13.02 14.83 27.24
CA VAL A 326 -12.75 15.59 26.02
C VAL A 326 -11.40 15.17 25.45
N PHE A 327 -11.41 14.86 24.16
CA PHE A 327 -10.26 14.43 23.40
C PHE A 327 -10.17 15.24 22.11
N TYR A 328 -8.97 15.30 21.54
CA TYR A 328 -8.74 15.85 20.21
C TYR A 328 -8.13 14.78 19.32
N ILE A 329 -8.53 14.75 18.06
CA ILE A 329 -8.04 13.80 17.08
C ILE A 329 -8.05 14.46 15.71
N TYR A 330 -7.03 14.15 14.94
CA TYR A 330 -6.74 14.85 13.70
C TYR A 330 -6.68 13.84 12.57
N VAL A 331 -7.22 14.23 11.42
CA VAL A 331 -7.11 13.48 10.17
C VAL A 331 -6.31 14.31 9.20
N SER A 332 -5.35 13.70 8.52
CA SER A 332 -4.61 14.34 7.43
C SER A 332 -4.61 13.45 6.20
N GLY A 333 -4.46 14.07 5.03
CA GLY A 333 -4.25 13.37 3.78
C GLY A 333 -3.57 14.29 2.77
N SER A 334 -3.52 13.85 1.51
CA SER A 334 -2.93 14.64 0.43
C SER A 334 -3.65 15.99 0.28
N GLY A 335 -3.02 17.02 0.83
CA GLY A 335 -3.44 18.42 0.73
C GLY A 335 -4.52 18.87 1.70
N PHE A 336 -4.78 18.12 2.78
CA PHE A 336 -5.72 18.56 3.80
C PHE A 336 -5.37 18.09 5.21
N THR A 337 -5.90 18.83 6.19
CA THR A 337 -6.03 18.42 7.60
C THR A 337 -7.42 18.74 8.10
N ASN A 338 -7.94 17.92 9.01
CA ASN A 338 -9.20 18.13 9.71
C ASN A 338 -8.98 17.88 11.21
N ASP A 339 -9.50 18.79 12.02
CA ASP A 339 -9.32 18.83 13.46
C ASP A 339 -10.65 18.51 14.12
N TYR A 340 -10.68 17.49 14.99
CA TYR A 340 -11.91 17.08 15.67
C TYR A 340 -11.76 17.17 17.19
N GLY A 341 -12.75 17.77 17.83
CA GLY A 341 -13.03 17.58 19.24
C GLY A 341 -13.95 16.38 19.42
N ALA A 342 -13.61 15.46 20.32
CA ALA A 342 -14.38 14.25 20.58
C ALA A 342 -14.76 14.17 22.06
N GLU A 343 -16.05 14.05 22.36
CA GLU A 343 -16.55 13.88 23.72
C GLU A 343 -17.31 12.55 23.86
N TYR A 344 -17.01 11.76 24.91
CA TYR A 344 -17.69 10.49 25.15
C TYR A 344 -18.83 10.66 26.17
N ILE A 345 -20.06 10.82 25.66
CA ILE A 345 -21.24 11.12 26.47
C ILE A 345 -22.22 9.94 26.42
N LYS A 346 -22.59 9.40 27.59
CA LYS A 346 -23.62 8.35 27.73
C LYS A 346 -23.40 7.15 26.79
N GLY A 347 -22.14 6.73 26.62
CA GLY A 347 -21.78 5.56 25.81
C GLY A 347 -21.62 5.82 24.31
N LYS A 348 -21.67 7.09 23.87
CA LYS A 348 -21.51 7.47 22.45
C LYS A 348 -20.51 8.60 22.29
N TRP A 349 -19.82 8.62 21.16
CA TRP A 349 -18.98 9.74 20.76
C TRP A 349 -19.79 10.85 20.13
N MET A 350 -19.50 12.08 20.53
CA MET A 350 -19.92 13.30 19.88
C MET A 350 -18.68 13.93 19.25
N LEU A 351 -18.62 13.95 17.92
CA LEU A 351 -17.57 14.62 17.16
C LEU A 351 -17.99 16.05 16.83
N LYS A 352 -17.08 16.99 17.05
CA LYS A 352 -17.20 18.38 16.67
C LYS A 352 -16.06 18.73 15.72
N ASP A 353 -16.40 19.12 14.50
CA ASP A 353 -15.45 19.72 13.55
C ASP A 353 -14.96 21.06 14.13
N LEU A 354 -13.65 21.15 14.34
CA LEU A 354 -12.97 22.35 14.84
C LEU A 354 -12.34 23.17 13.72
N GLY A 355 -12.41 22.68 12.47
CA GLY A 355 -11.78 23.28 11.30
C GLY A 355 -10.69 22.39 10.72
N GLY A 356 -9.82 22.99 9.92
CA GLY A 356 -8.74 22.30 9.23
C GLY A 356 -8.10 23.18 8.17
N THR A 357 -7.05 22.67 7.53
CA THR A 357 -6.39 23.35 6.42
C THR A 357 -6.62 22.59 5.12
N VAL A 358 -6.81 23.31 4.02
CA VAL A 358 -6.70 22.77 2.66
C VAL A 358 -5.53 23.49 2.00
N SER A 359 -4.57 22.73 1.44
CA SER A 359 -3.34 23.28 0.84
C SER A 359 -3.43 23.37 -0.68
#